data_AF-D9IUX8-F1
#
_entry.id   AF-D9IUX8-F1
#
_cell.length_a   1.000
_cell.length_b   1.000
_cell.length_c   1.000
_cell.angle_alpha   90.00
_cell.angle_beta   90.00
_cell.angle_gamma   90.00
#
_symmetry.space_group_name_H-M   'P 1'
#
loop_
_entity.id
_entity.type
_entity.pdbx_description
1 polymer ?
#
loop_
_entity_poly.entity_id
_entity_poly.type
_entity_poly.pdbx_seq_one_letter_code
_entity_poly.pdbx_strand_id
1 'polypeptide(L)'
;VLQLNIKKTHNVYELQEAGTQGICKTLYAISEDEKAERILLTKTRDMNRCQEKIIRDMGLAYTEKCVKCQDDIKNLRGTTTYSYILKEVEGGVEVQDVRAIELIQFSPFSEKKGAAQMETRQSLIFQEYRQSGMTPISAQYVHHGSLKYEIPTELIHTPIQMIKTGSKNPLVLQIDEILKHLVTHNEETVHEDAPMKFVELFQLLRKMKHEDLANLWKKYINMPAYRRWLLDSITVTATPASLQFFK
;
A
#
# COMPACT_ATOMS: atom_id res chain seq x y z
N VAL A 1 -3.48 -9.73 13.09
CA VAL A 1 -3.59 -11.14 13.51
C VAL A 1 -3.43 -11.29 15.02
N LEU A 2 -2.26 -11.00 15.61
CA LEU A 2 -2.02 -11.22 17.06
C LEU A 2 -2.55 -10.11 18.00
N GLN A 3 -3.02 -8.98 17.44
CA GLN A 3 -3.65 -7.93 18.23
C GLN A 3 -5.06 -8.36 18.67
N LEU A 4 -5.24 -8.67 19.96
CA LEU A 4 -6.50 -9.08 20.57
C LEU A 4 -6.74 -8.26 21.85
N ASN A 5 -7.96 -7.72 21.99
CA ASN A 5 -8.40 -7.02 23.19
C ASN A 5 -9.62 -7.73 23.79
N ILE A 6 -9.39 -8.93 24.33
CA ILE A 6 -10.44 -9.81 24.86
C ILE A 6 -10.93 -9.28 26.21
N LYS A 7 -12.24 -9.00 26.32
CA LYS A 7 -12.87 -8.64 27.59
C LYS A 7 -13.42 -9.89 28.27
N LYS A 8 -13.15 -10.07 29.56
CA LYS A 8 -13.69 -11.20 30.35
C LYS A 8 -15.19 -11.11 30.63
N THR A 9 -15.79 -9.93 30.48
CA THR A 9 -17.15 -9.64 30.98
C THR A 9 -18.22 -9.59 29.90
N HIS A 10 -17.85 -9.59 28.61
CA HIS A 10 -18.79 -9.38 27.51
C HIS A 10 -18.47 -10.32 26.35
N ASN A 11 -19.49 -11.03 25.87
CA ASN A 11 -19.35 -11.92 24.71
C ASN A 11 -19.45 -11.16 23.39
N VAL A 12 -20.11 -10.00 23.36
CA VAL A 12 -20.18 -9.12 22.18
C VAL A 12 -19.91 -7.69 22.61
N TYR A 13 -18.96 -7.03 21.96
CA TYR A 13 -18.61 -5.64 22.26
C TYR A 13 -17.87 -4.98 21.11
N GLU A 14 -17.88 -3.64 21.11
CA GLU A 14 -17.14 -2.81 20.18
C GLU A 14 -16.12 -1.92 20.90
N LEU A 15 -15.03 -1.61 20.20
CA LEU A 15 -14.03 -0.63 20.62
C LEU A 15 -13.32 -0.02 19.41
N GLN A 16 -12.54 1.04 19.66
CA GLN A 16 -11.59 1.56 18.69
C GLN A 16 -10.25 0.84 18.91
N GLU A 17 -9.74 0.22 17.85
CA GLU A 17 -8.57 -0.64 17.97
C GLU A 17 -7.49 -0.31 16.94
N ALA A 18 -6.26 -0.13 17.43
CA ALA A 18 -5.08 0.03 16.61
C ALA A 18 -4.78 -1.24 15.81
N GLY A 19 -4.37 -1.05 14.56
CA GLY A 19 -3.91 -2.08 13.65
C GLY A 19 -3.01 -1.47 12.59
N THR A 20 -2.55 -2.30 11.65
CA THR A 20 -1.67 -1.87 10.55
C THR A 20 -2.29 -0.76 9.69
N GLN A 21 -3.62 -0.69 9.59
CA GLN A 21 -4.33 0.32 8.80
C GLN A 21 -4.81 1.54 9.60
N GLY A 22 -4.40 1.68 10.86
CA GLY A 22 -4.75 2.81 11.73
C GLY A 22 -5.58 2.40 12.95
N ILE A 23 -6.49 3.25 13.40
CA ILE A 23 -7.37 3.02 14.55
C ILE A 23 -8.82 3.02 14.06
N CYS A 24 -9.45 1.85 14.06
CA CYS A 24 -10.78 1.66 13.50
C CYS A 24 -11.72 0.97 14.47
N LYS A 25 -13.03 1.15 14.22
CA LYS A 25 -14.09 0.46 14.95
C LYS A 25 -13.95 -1.05 14.71
N THR A 26 -13.79 -1.79 15.79
CA THR A 26 -13.65 -3.23 15.80
C THR A 26 -14.72 -3.84 16.70
N LEU A 27 -15.47 -4.79 16.14
CA LEU A 27 -16.46 -5.60 16.82
C LEU A 27 -15.86 -6.96 17.17
N TYR A 28 -16.07 -7.40 18.40
CA TYR A 28 -15.74 -8.73 18.88
C TYR A 28 -17.03 -9.51 19.17
N ALA A 29 -17.05 -10.78 18.79
CA ALA A 29 -18.06 -11.75 19.16
C ALA A 29 -17.36 -13.05 19.59
N ILE A 30 -17.61 -13.47 20.82
CA ILE A 30 -16.96 -14.60 21.49
C ILE A 30 -18.04 -15.64 21.79
N SER A 31 -17.76 -16.89 21.43
CA SER A 31 -18.57 -18.06 21.74
C SER A 31 -17.67 -19.15 22.28
N GLU A 32 -18.08 -19.77 23.38
CA GLU A 32 -17.38 -20.91 23.95
C GLU A 32 -17.99 -22.20 23.42
N ASP A 33 -17.15 -23.14 23.03
CA ASP A 33 -17.54 -24.50 22.64
C ASP A 33 -17.04 -25.44 23.74
N GLU A 34 -17.84 -25.57 24.80
CA GLU A 34 -17.53 -26.35 26.01
C GLU A 34 -17.17 -27.81 25.67
N LYS A 35 -17.78 -28.39 24.63
CA LYS A 35 -17.55 -29.78 24.23
C LYS A 35 -16.16 -30.01 23.63
N ALA A 36 -15.61 -28.99 22.99
CA ALA A 36 -14.31 -29.05 22.33
C ALA A 36 -13.24 -28.24 23.09
N GLU A 37 -13.55 -27.76 24.31
CA GLU A 37 -12.67 -26.96 25.18
C GLU A 37 -11.98 -25.82 24.41
N ARG A 38 -12.72 -25.13 23.55
CA ARG A 38 -12.19 -24.08 22.67
C ARG A 38 -13.06 -22.83 22.70
N ILE A 39 -12.42 -21.70 22.47
CA ILE A 39 -13.08 -20.40 22.34
C ILE A 39 -13.08 -20.03 20.86
N LEU A 40 -14.26 -19.80 20.30
CA LEU A 40 -14.45 -19.28 18.96
C LEU A 40 -14.61 -17.76 19.05
N LEU A 41 -13.69 -17.02 18.44
CA LEU A 41 -13.73 -15.56 18.44
C LEU A 41 -13.81 -15.06 17.00
N THR A 42 -14.84 -14.27 16.72
CA THR A 42 -14.95 -13.49 15.49
C THR A 42 -14.67 -12.03 15.79
N LYS A 43 -13.73 -11.46 15.05
CA LYS A 43 -13.36 -10.06 15.15
C LYS A 43 -13.56 -9.42 13.79
N THR A 44 -14.38 -8.38 13.72
CA THR A 44 -14.63 -7.64 12.47
C THR A 44 -14.19 -6.20 12.64
N ARG A 45 -13.36 -5.73 11.71
CA ARG A 45 -12.87 -4.35 11.64
C ARG A 45 -13.60 -3.62 10.51
N ASP A 46 -14.19 -2.49 10.84
CA ASP A 46 -14.87 -1.61 9.86
C ASP A 46 -13.91 -0.49 9.44
N MET A 47 -13.36 -0.60 8.23
CA MET A 47 -12.39 0.37 7.69
C MET A 47 -13.07 1.66 7.19
N ASN A 48 -14.40 1.73 7.23
CA ASN A 48 -15.17 2.95 6.95
C ASN A 48 -15.35 3.83 8.19
N ARG A 49 -15.14 3.26 9.38
CA ARG A 49 -15.32 3.92 10.67
C ARG A 49 -14.03 3.92 11.47
N CYS A 50 -13.08 4.75 11.03
CA CYS A 50 -11.79 4.92 11.67
C CYS A 50 -11.64 6.30 12.30
N GLN A 51 -11.11 6.33 13.53
CA GLN A 51 -10.60 7.57 14.13
C GLN A 51 -9.36 8.05 13.40
N GLU A 52 -8.51 7.10 12.99
CA GLU A 52 -7.30 7.36 12.24
C GLU A 52 -7.18 6.31 11.14
N LYS A 53 -7.05 6.75 9.89
CA LYS A 53 -6.88 5.86 8.74
C LYS A 53 -5.52 6.11 8.12
N ILE A 54 -4.73 5.06 7.95
CA ILE A 54 -3.46 5.13 7.25
C ILE A 54 -3.74 5.07 5.75
N ILE A 55 -3.72 6.24 5.11
CA ILE A 55 -3.90 6.41 3.67
C ILE A 55 -3.00 7.55 3.18
N ARG A 56 -2.53 7.44 1.94
CA ARG A 56 -1.80 8.51 1.26
C ARG A 56 -2.48 8.77 -0.08
N ASP A 57 -3.06 9.96 -0.19
CA ASP A 57 -3.64 10.43 -1.44
C ASP A 57 -2.69 11.39 -2.17
N MET A 58 -2.73 11.38 -3.49
CA MET A 58 -1.94 12.26 -4.36
C MET A 58 -2.80 12.84 -5.48
N GLY A 59 -2.51 14.07 -5.86
CA GLY A 59 -3.27 14.78 -6.89
C GLY A 59 -4.64 15.29 -6.43
N LEU A 60 -4.98 15.18 -5.15
CA LEU A 60 -6.28 15.60 -4.61
C LEU A 60 -6.28 16.99 -3.95
N ALA A 61 -5.17 17.74 -4.04
CA ALA A 61 -5.02 19.03 -3.34
C ALA A 61 -6.07 20.09 -3.71
N TYR A 62 -6.63 20.01 -4.92
CA TYR A 62 -7.66 20.92 -5.42
C TYR A 62 -9.08 20.34 -5.35
N THR A 63 -9.25 19.17 -4.73
CA THR A 63 -10.56 18.53 -4.61
C THR A 63 -11.27 19.02 -3.35
N GLU A 64 -12.58 19.21 -3.45
CA GLU A 64 -13.42 19.58 -2.32
C GLU A 64 -14.25 18.41 -1.83
N LYS A 65 -14.37 18.29 -0.51
CA LYS A 65 -15.17 17.22 0.11
C LYS A 65 -16.66 17.55 0.02
N CYS A 66 -17.38 16.86 -0.85
CA CYS A 66 -18.84 16.88 -0.83
C CYS A 66 -19.40 15.91 0.22
N VAL A 67 -19.82 16.42 1.38
CA VAL A 67 -20.37 15.59 2.47
C VAL A 67 -21.66 14.87 2.05
N LYS A 68 -22.61 15.59 1.45
CA LYS A 68 -23.88 15.01 0.99
C LYS A 68 -23.66 13.85 0.00
N CYS A 69 -22.77 14.05 -0.98
CA CYS A 69 -22.42 13.01 -1.95
C CYS A 69 -21.85 11.74 -1.31
N GLN A 70 -21.13 11.91 -0.19
CA GLN A 70 -20.50 10.82 0.56
C GLN A 70 -21.48 10.06 1.46
N ASP A 71 -22.67 10.61 1.70
CA ASP A 71 -23.77 9.90 2.36
C ASP A 71 -24.51 9.00 1.35
N ASP A 72 -24.63 9.47 0.11
CA ASP A 72 -25.24 8.71 -0.98
C ASP A 72 -24.33 7.58 -1.50
N ILE A 73 -23.04 7.87 -1.72
CA ILE A 73 -22.08 6.93 -2.32
C ILE A 73 -20.75 6.98 -1.59
N LYS A 74 -20.27 5.81 -1.15
CA LYS A 74 -18.91 5.61 -0.65
C LYS A 74 -18.07 4.91 -1.72
N ASN A 75 -17.13 5.65 -2.31
CA ASN A 75 -16.29 5.11 -3.38
C ASN A 75 -15.27 4.09 -2.91
N LEU A 76 -14.82 4.17 -1.65
CA LEU A 76 -13.88 3.21 -1.07
C LEU A 76 -14.50 2.61 0.18
N ARG A 77 -14.69 1.29 0.17
CA ARG A 77 -15.18 0.51 1.31
C ARG A 77 -14.17 -0.55 1.69
N GLY A 78 -14.09 -0.85 2.97
CA GLY A 78 -13.22 -1.91 3.46
C GLY A 78 -13.74 -2.55 4.73
N THR A 79 -13.53 -3.86 4.86
CA THR A 79 -13.72 -4.58 6.11
C THR A 79 -12.75 -5.74 6.21
N THR A 80 -12.36 -6.06 7.43
CA THR A 80 -11.51 -7.21 7.72
C THR A 80 -12.17 -8.07 8.78
N THR A 81 -12.43 -9.33 8.46
CA THR A 81 -12.96 -10.31 9.40
C THR A 81 -11.86 -11.31 9.76
N TYR A 82 -11.67 -11.50 11.05
CA TYR A 82 -10.77 -12.50 11.61
C TYR A 82 -11.61 -13.54 12.34
N SER A 83 -11.37 -14.80 12.03
CA SER A 83 -11.96 -15.96 12.72
C SER A 83 -10.85 -16.67 13.48
N TYR A 84 -10.99 -16.77 14.80
CA TYR A 84 -10.02 -17.37 15.68
C TYR A 84 -10.60 -18.63 16.33
N ILE A 85 -9.76 -19.65 16.43
CA ILE A 85 -9.92 -20.77 17.35
C ILE A 85 -8.85 -20.56 18.42
N LEU A 86 -9.28 -20.38 19.65
CA LEU A 86 -8.41 -20.16 20.80
C LEU A 86 -8.55 -21.30 21.79
N LYS A 87 -7.47 -21.56 22.52
CA LYS A 87 -7.44 -22.48 23.66
C LYS A 87 -7.11 -21.69 24.92
N GLU A 88 -7.86 -21.93 25.99
CA GLU A 88 -7.52 -21.34 27.28
C GLU A 88 -6.29 -22.05 27.87
N VAL A 89 -5.34 -21.27 28.35
CA VAL A 89 -4.09 -21.75 28.96
C VAL A 89 -3.81 -20.98 30.23
N GLU A 90 -2.95 -21.53 31.09
CA GLU A 90 -2.58 -20.85 32.33
C GLU A 90 -1.97 -19.47 32.01
N GLY A 91 -2.61 -18.40 32.49
CA GLY A 91 -2.16 -17.03 32.28
C GLY A 91 -2.66 -16.33 31.00
N GLY A 92 -3.49 -16.96 30.16
CA GLY A 92 -4.04 -16.29 28.99
C GLY A 92 -4.79 -17.17 27.99
N VAL A 93 -4.70 -16.77 26.71
CA VAL A 93 -5.27 -17.52 25.59
C VAL A 93 -4.18 -17.82 24.57
N GLU A 94 -4.24 -19.01 24.02
CA GLU A 94 -3.38 -19.48 22.94
C GLU A 94 -4.16 -19.46 21.63
N VAL A 95 -3.56 -18.91 20.57
CA VAL A 95 -4.17 -18.90 19.24
C VAL A 95 -3.85 -20.20 18.53
N GLN A 96 -4.85 -21.08 18.36
CA GLN A 96 -4.71 -22.37 17.68
C GLN A 96 -4.81 -22.22 16.15
N ASP A 97 -5.82 -21.49 15.68
CA ASP A 97 -6.00 -21.14 14.27
C ASP A 97 -6.52 -19.70 14.21
N VAL A 98 -6.00 -18.90 13.30
CA VAL A 98 -6.62 -17.64 12.91
C VAL A 98 -6.59 -17.48 11.40
N ARG A 99 -7.76 -17.15 10.85
CA ARG A 99 -7.96 -16.80 9.45
C ARG A 99 -8.46 -15.38 9.35
N ALA A 100 -7.80 -14.57 8.53
CA ALA A 100 -8.24 -13.22 8.20
C ALA A 100 -8.70 -13.18 6.74
N ILE A 101 -9.83 -12.52 6.49
CA ILE A 101 -10.30 -12.15 5.17
C ILE A 101 -10.54 -10.65 5.19
N GLU A 102 -9.80 -9.93 4.37
CA GLU A 102 -10.00 -8.51 4.13
C GLU A 102 -10.56 -8.31 2.73
N LEU A 103 -11.60 -7.48 2.62
CA LEU A 103 -12.16 -7.05 1.35
C LEU A 103 -12.08 -5.53 1.28
N ILE A 104 -11.36 -5.01 0.29
CA ILE A 104 -11.35 -3.60 -0.08
C ILE A 104 -12.04 -3.46 -1.43
N GLN A 105 -13.06 -2.61 -1.49
CA GLN A 105 -13.83 -2.35 -2.69
C GLN A 105 -13.70 -0.88 -3.09
N PHE A 106 -13.37 -0.65 -4.35
CA PHE A 106 -13.38 0.66 -4.99
C PHE A 106 -14.46 0.73 -6.07
N SER A 107 -15.37 1.69 -5.95
CA SER A 107 -16.44 1.97 -6.90
C SER A 107 -16.35 3.43 -7.35
N PRO A 108 -15.92 3.72 -8.59
CA PRO A 108 -15.87 5.10 -9.09
C PRO A 108 -17.28 5.70 -9.28
N PHE A 109 -18.28 4.84 -9.51
CA PHE A 109 -19.69 5.20 -9.62
C PHE A 109 -20.51 4.52 -8.52
N SER A 110 -21.81 4.28 -8.77
CA SER A 110 -22.60 3.39 -7.92
C SER A 110 -22.12 1.94 -8.04
N GLU A 111 -22.16 1.18 -6.95
CA GLU A 111 -21.73 -0.24 -6.93
C GLU A 111 -22.42 -1.11 -7.98
N LYS A 112 -23.67 -0.79 -8.33
CA LYS A 112 -24.44 -1.46 -9.39
C LYS A 112 -23.83 -1.32 -10.78
N LYS A 113 -22.98 -0.31 -11.00
CA LYS A 113 -22.29 -0.04 -12.28
C LYS A 113 -20.90 -0.67 -12.34
N GLY A 114 -20.57 -1.54 -11.39
CA GLY A 114 -19.29 -2.22 -11.28
C GLY A 114 -18.38 -1.61 -10.23
N ALA A 115 -17.56 -2.47 -9.63
CA ALA A 115 -16.57 -2.11 -8.64
C ALA A 115 -15.33 -2.99 -8.81
N ALA A 116 -14.16 -2.44 -8.51
CA ALA A 116 -12.93 -3.21 -8.35
C ALA A 116 -12.84 -3.69 -6.90
N GLN A 117 -12.40 -4.93 -6.71
CA GLN A 117 -12.25 -5.54 -5.39
C GLN A 117 -10.84 -6.11 -5.23
N MET A 118 -10.28 -5.93 -4.04
CA MET A 118 -9.08 -6.60 -3.58
C MET A 118 -9.45 -7.44 -2.37
N GLU A 119 -9.16 -8.74 -2.45
CA GLU A 119 -9.34 -9.67 -1.34
C GLU A 119 -7.97 -10.12 -0.83
N THR A 120 -7.74 -9.98 0.47
CA THR A 120 -6.51 -10.46 1.13
C THR A 120 -6.89 -11.54 2.13
N ARG A 121 -6.22 -12.69 2.06
CA ARG A 121 -6.36 -13.78 3.02
C ARG A 121 -5.08 -13.97 3.82
N GLN A 122 -5.20 -14.20 5.11
CA GLN A 122 -4.10 -14.63 5.97
C GLN A 122 -4.54 -15.85 6.77
N SER A 123 -3.61 -16.79 6.99
CA SER A 123 -3.82 -17.96 7.82
C SER A 123 -2.60 -18.14 8.71
N LEU A 124 -2.82 -18.28 10.02
CA LEU A 124 -1.80 -18.60 10.99
C LEU A 124 -2.33 -19.75 11.85
N ILE A 125 -1.63 -20.88 11.84
CA ILE A 125 -2.03 -22.12 12.50
C ILE A 125 -0.90 -22.55 13.42
N PHE A 126 -1.21 -22.74 14.70
CA PHE A 126 -0.29 -23.29 15.67
C PHE A 126 0.08 -24.74 15.29
N GLN A 127 1.37 -25.07 15.38
CA GLN A 127 1.87 -26.40 15.00
C GLN A 127 2.27 -27.18 16.25
N GLU A 128 3.31 -26.73 16.95
CA GLU A 128 3.87 -27.41 18.11
C GLU A 128 4.71 -26.46 18.95
N TYR A 129 4.94 -26.83 20.20
CA TYR A 129 6.00 -26.25 21.02
C TYR A 129 7.32 -26.96 20.76
N ARG A 130 8.42 -26.21 20.63
CA ARG A 130 9.77 -26.77 20.57
C ARG A 130 10.52 -26.50 21.86
N GLN A 131 11.03 -27.56 22.50
CA GLN A 131 11.79 -27.49 23.76
C GLN A 131 13.21 -26.92 23.60
N SER A 132 13.71 -26.79 22.38
CA SER A 132 14.98 -26.11 22.13
C SER A 132 14.79 -24.61 22.42
N GLY A 133 15.24 -24.18 23.60
CA GLY A 133 15.24 -22.76 23.96
C GLY A 133 15.90 -21.97 22.83
N MET A 134 15.12 -21.11 22.18
CA MET A 134 15.70 -20.09 21.31
C MET A 134 16.68 -19.31 22.18
N THR A 135 17.97 -19.37 21.86
CA THR A 135 18.92 -18.43 22.44
C THR A 135 18.39 -17.04 22.13
N PRO A 136 18.18 -16.17 23.15
CA PRO A 136 17.71 -14.82 22.91
C PRO A 136 18.64 -14.19 21.89
N ILE A 137 18.07 -13.71 20.77
CA ILE A 137 18.85 -13.06 19.73
C ILE A 137 19.58 -11.89 20.40
N SER A 138 20.92 -11.90 20.38
CA SER A 138 21.75 -10.85 20.99
C SER A 138 21.76 -9.55 20.17
N ALA A 139 20.80 -9.39 19.28
CA ALA A 139 20.68 -8.19 18.46
C ALA A 139 20.16 -7.05 19.32
N GLN A 140 20.62 -5.85 19.01
CA GLN A 140 20.10 -4.64 19.61
C GLN A 140 18.62 -4.50 19.22
N TYR A 141 17.72 -4.46 20.21
CA TYR A 141 16.32 -4.17 19.99
C TYR A 141 16.18 -2.70 19.56
N VAL A 142 16.08 -2.47 18.25
CA VAL A 142 15.82 -1.15 17.70
C VAL A 142 14.31 -0.91 17.72
N HIS A 143 13.89 0.21 18.29
CA HIS A 143 12.48 0.60 18.30
C HIS A 143 12.04 1.02 16.90
N HIS A 144 11.16 0.23 16.28
CA HIS A 144 10.63 0.45 14.93
C HIS A 144 9.23 1.10 14.91
N GLY A 145 8.81 1.73 16.00
CA GLY A 145 7.53 2.42 16.05
C GLY A 145 6.35 1.52 16.45
N SER A 146 5.16 1.91 16.00
CA SER A 146 3.90 1.26 16.37
C SER A 146 3.51 0.14 15.39
N LEU A 147 2.41 -0.58 15.69
CA LEU A 147 1.84 -1.57 14.77
C LEU A 147 1.32 -0.96 13.44
N LYS A 148 1.06 0.35 13.41
CA LYS A 148 0.53 1.04 12.24
C LYS A 148 1.53 0.99 11.10
N TYR A 149 1.04 0.82 9.89
CA TYR A 149 1.87 0.85 8.69
C TYR A 149 2.47 2.24 8.51
N GLU A 150 3.79 2.30 8.38
CA GLU A 150 4.51 3.51 8.06
C GLU A 150 4.72 3.58 6.55
N ILE A 151 4.07 4.56 5.90
CA ILE A 151 4.18 4.75 4.46
C ILE A 151 5.56 5.36 4.16
N PRO A 152 6.45 4.66 3.43
CA PRO A 152 7.77 5.19 3.17
C PRO A 152 7.73 6.41 2.26
N THR A 153 8.60 7.38 2.52
CA THR A 153 8.67 8.65 1.77
C THR A 153 9.03 8.45 0.29
N GLU A 154 9.70 7.35 -0.05
CA GLU A 154 10.09 7.01 -1.42
C GLU A 154 8.99 6.29 -2.21
N LEU A 155 8.01 5.69 -1.53
CA LEU A 155 6.95 4.85 -2.12
C LEU A 155 5.78 5.66 -2.70
N ILE A 156 5.94 6.97 -2.81
CA ILE A 156 4.93 7.90 -3.29
C ILE A 156 4.54 7.61 -4.75
N HIS A 157 5.40 6.99 -5.55
CA HIS A 157 5.12 6.75 -6.97
C HIS A 157 5.34 5.28 -7.34
N THR A 158 4.39 4.41 -6.96
CA THR A 158 4.40 3.01 -7.41
C THR A 158 4.44 2.96 -8.94
N PRO A 159 5.44 2.28 -9.54
CA PRO A 159 5.51 2.16 -10.98
C PRO A 159 4.30 1.39 -11.51
N ILE A 160 3.67 1.92 -12.57
CA ILE A 160 2.66 1.20 -13.35
C ILE A 160 3.35 0.07 -14.13
N GLN A 161 4.61 0.26 -14.53
CA GLN A 161 5.43 -0.73 -15.24
C GLN A 161 6.57 -1.25 -14.36
N MET A 162 6.87 -2.54 -14.46
CA MET A 162 8.00 -3.12 -13.75
C MET A 162 9.32 -2.52 -14.23
N ILE A 163 10.08 -1.95 -13.30
CA ILE A 163 11.38 -1.37 -13.61
C ILE A 163 12.44 -2.45 -13.47
N LYS A 164 13.19 -2.72 -14.55
CA LYS A 164 14.27 -3.71 -14.54
C LYS A 164 15.38 -3.27 -13.57
N THR A 165 15.86 -4.19 -12.73
CA THR A 165 16.91 -3.92 -11.72
C THR A 165 18.19 -4.73 -11.91
N GLY A 166 18.24 -5.65 -12.88
CA GLY A 166 19.30 -6.67 -13.00
C GLY A 166 20.58 -6.27 -13.74
N SER A 167 20.77 -5.02 -14.19
CA SER A 167 21.97 -4.59 -14.92
C SER A 167 22.69 -3.42 -14.24
N LYS A 168 23.94 -3.13 -14.64
CA LYS A 168 24.68 -1.95 -14.18
C LYS A 168 24.04 -0.69 -14.78
N ASN A 169 23.54 0.20 -13.94
CA ASN A 169 22.77 1.41 -14.32
C ASN A 169 21.50 1.13 -15.18
N PRO A 170 20.56 0.30 -14.68
CA PRO A 170 19.43 -0.15 -15.49
C PRO A 170 18.47 1.00 -15.82
N LEU A 171 18.41 2.06 -14.99
CA LEU A 171 17.53 3.20 -15.17
C LEU A 171 17.92 4.04 -16.39
N VAL A 172 19.19 4.40 -16.54
CA VAL A 172 19.67 5.27 -17.63
C VAL A 172 19.48 4.59 -18.97
N LEU A 173 19.78 3.30 -19.07
CA LEU A 173 19.57 2.53 -20.31
C LEU A 173 18.11 2.50 -20.73
N GLN A 174 17.18 2.26 -19.80
CA GLN A 174 15.75 2.26 -20.09
C GLN A 174 15.26 3.65 -20.52
N ILE A 175 15.76 4.71 -19.88
CA ILE A 175 15.45 6.09 -20.27
C ILE A 175 15.95 6.39 -21.69
N ASP A 176 17.17 5.98 -22.02
CA ASP A 176 17.75 6.17 -23.34
C ASP A 176 16.92 5.46 -24.44
N GLU A 177 16.51 4.22 -24.18
CA GLU A 177 15.68 3.42 -25.08
C GLU A 177 14.31 4.08 -25.30
N ILE A 178 13.65 4.51 -24.23
CA ILE A 178 12.34 5.14 -24.29
C ILE A 178 12.42 6.50 -25.00
N LEU A 179 13.42 7.32 -24.68
CA LEU A 179 13.61 8.61 -25.35
C LEU A 179 13.87 8.43 -26.85
N LYS A 180 14.71 7.47 -27.22
CA LYS A 180 14.95 7.14 -28.64
C LYS A 180 13.65 6.71 -29.32
N HIS A 181 12.85 5.88 -28.66
CA HIS A 181 11.56 5.43 -29.18
C HIS A 181 10.60 6.61 -29.40
N LEU A 182 10.44 7.47 -28.39
CA LEU A 182 9.55 8.63 -28.43
C LEU A 182 9.97 9.62 -29.51
N VAL A 183 11.27 9.85 -29.71
CA VAL A 183 11.77 10.73 -30.77
C VAL A 183 11.55 10.13 -32.16
N THR A 184 11.85 8.84 -32.33
CA THR A 184 11.87 8.21 -33.67
C THR A 184 10.46 7.99 -34.24
N HIS A 185 9.46 7.71 -33.38
CA HIS A 185 8.14 7.27 -33.84
C HIS A 185 7.05 8.36 -33.75
N ASN A 186 7.38 9.59 -33.32
CA ASN A 186 6.40 10.66 -33.12
C ASN A 186 6.72 11.93 -33.94
N GLU A 187 7.28 11.78 -35.15
CA GLU A 187 7.66 12.93 -35.99
C GLU A 187 6.45 13.59 -36.68
N GLU A 188 5.70 12.84 -37.50
CA GLU A 188 4.54 13.37 -38.23
C GLU A 188 3.22 13.15 -37.49
N THR A 189 3.05 11.98 -36.88
CA THR A 189 1.86 11.57 -36.14
C THR A 189 2.27 10.93 -34.82
N VAL A 190 1.45 11.11 -33.79
CA VAL A 190 1.67 10.46 -32.50
C VAL A 190 1.48 8.95 -32.66
N HIS A 191 2.48 8.18 -32.25
CA HIS A 191 2.41 6.71 -32.24
C HIS A 191 1.45 6.22 -31.15
N GLU A 192 0.76 5.11 -31.40
CA GLU A 192 -0.29 4.58 -30.50
C GLU A 192 0.23 4.30 -29.07
N ASP A 193 1.47 3.83 -28.94
CA ASP A 193 2.08 3.50 -27.64
C ASP A 193 2.77 4.69 -26.96
N ALA A 194 2.86 5.85 -27.62
CA ALA A 194 3.59 7.02 -27.11
C ALA A 194 3.09 7.49 -25.73
N PRO A 195 1.78 7.50 -25.42
CA PRO A 195 1.30 7.84 -24.09
C PRO A 195 1.85 6.91 -23.00
N MET A 196 1.89 5.59 -23.25
CA MET A 196 2.41 4.63 -22.29
C MET A 196 3.94 4.72 -22.16
N LYS A 197 4.65 4.95 -23.27
CA LYS A 197 6.10 5.22 -23.25
C LYS A 197 6.45 6.48 -22.48
N PHE A 198 5.64 7.53 -22.60
CA PHE A 198 5.80 8.75 -21.80
C PHE A 198 5.56 8.49 -20.31
N VAL A 199 4.57 7.67 -19.96
CA VAL A 199 4.32 7.22 -18.58
C VAL A 199 5.50 6.43 -18.02
N GLU A 200 6.07 5.51 -18.79
CA GLU A 200 7.28 4.77 -18.41
C GLU A 200 8.45 5.73 -18.16
N LEU A 201 8.64 6.71 -19.03
CA LEU A 201 9.74 7.67 -18.92
C LEU A 201 9.70 8.45 -17.61
N PHE A 202 8.59 9.12 -17.28
CA PHE A 202 8.53 9.90 -16.05
C PHE A 202 8.56 9.02 -14.79
N GLN A 203 8.12 7.76 -14.85
CA GLN A 203 8.25 6.83 -13.73
C GLN A 203 9.70 6.43 -13.46
N LEU A 204 10.52 6.29 -14.49
CA LEU A 204 11.95 6.07 -14.34
C LEU A 204 12.63 7.34 -13.78
N LEU A 205 12.28 8.51 -14.32
CA LEU A 205 12.83 9.79 -13.86
C LEU A 205 12.48 10.08 -12.39
N ARG A 206 11.32 9.63 -11.89
CA ARG A 206 10.92 9.74 -10.47
C ARG A 206 11.89 9.05 -9.50
N LYS A 207 12.67 8.07 -9.96
CA LYS A 207 13.67 7.37 -9.15
C LYS A 207 15.05 8.02 -9.18
N MET A 208 15.26 9.02 -10.04
CA MET A 208 16.58 9.64 -10.21
C MET A 208 16.84 10.69 -9.14
N LYS A 209 18.11 10.77 -8.70
CA LYS A 209 18.60 11.87 -7.88
C LYS A 209 18.90 13.08 -8.77
N HIS A 210 19.02 14.25 -8.14
CA HIS A 210 19.33 15.49 -8.84
C HIS A 210 20.61 15.40 -9.70
N GLU A 211 21.67 14.79 -9.15
CA GLU A 211 22.95 14.60 -9.87
C GLU A 211 22.80 13.74 -11.13
N ASP A 212 22.00 12.67 -11.05
CA ASP A 212 21.73 11.79 -12.19
C ASP A 212 20.91 12.52 -13.27
N LEU A 213 19.93 13.33 -12.88
CA LEU A 213 19.15 14.17 -13.80
C LEU A 213 20.04 15.19 -14.51
N ALA A 214 20.98 15.82 -13.79
CA ALA A 214 21.94 16.76 -14.39
C ALA A 214 22.86 16.08 -15.41
N ASN A 215 23.30 14.85 -15.14
CA ASN A 215 24.10 14.07 -16.08
C ASN A 215 23.30 13.68 -17.33
N LEU A 216 22.04 13.26 -17.15
CA LEU A 216 21.12 12.96 -18.24
C LEU A 216 20.85 14.19 -19.11
N TRP A 217 20.68 15.36 -18.49
CA TRP A 217 20.49 16.62 -19.20
C TRP A 217 21.68 17.00 -20.08
N LYS A 218 22.91 16.90 -19.55
CA LYS A 218 24.14 17.17 -20.33
C LYS A 218 24.23 16.33 -21.60
N LYS A 219 23.72 15.10 -21.57
CA LYS A 219 23.70 14.20 -22.73
C LYS A 219 22.75 14.68 -23.82
N TYR A 220 21.58 15.19 -23.46
CA TYR A 220 20.48 15.48 -24.41
C TYR A 220 20.27 16.96 -24.72
N ILE A 221 20.96 17.88 -24.04
CA ILE A 221 20.78 19.33 -24.21
C ILE A 221 20.95 19.81 -25.65
N ASN A 222 21.90 19.23 -26.40
CA ASN A 222 22.21 19.65 -27.78
C ASN A 222 21.37 18.88 -28.83
N MET A 223 20.37 18.10 -28.41
CA MET A 223 19.51 17.31 -29.29
C MET A 223 18.06 17.80 -29.17
N PRO A 224 17.58 18.71 -30.03
CA PRO A 224 16.33 19.45 -29.80
C PRO A 224 15.09 18.58 -29.51
N ALA A 225 14.91 17.47 -30.25
CA ALA A 225 13.79 16.55 -30.05
C ALA A 225 13.87 15.81 -28.70
N TYR A 226 15.06 15.25 -28.37
CA TYR A 226 15.30 14.59 -27.09
C TYR A 226 15.18 15.55 -25.92
N ARG A 227 15.73 16.76 -26.05
CA ARG A 227 15.65 17.84 -25.07
C ARG A 227 14.20 18.16 -24.73
N ARG A 228 13.33 18.27 -25.74
CA ARG A 228 11.90 18.54 -25.54
C ARG A 228 11.22 17.43 -24.75
N TRP A 229 11.32 16.19 -25.22
CA TRP A 229 10.72 15.03 -24.53
C TRP A 229 11.21 14.88 -23.09
N LEU A 230 12.51 15.11 -22.85
CA LEU A 230 13.09 15.05 -21.52
C LEU A 230 12.53 16.16 -20.62
N LEU A 231 12.48 17.41 -21.09
CA LEU A 231 11.91 18.53 -20.31
C LEU A 231 10.43 18.29 -20.00
N ASP A 232 9.63 17.93 -21.01
CA ASP A 232 8.21 17.63 -20.84
C ASP A 232 8.01 16.53 -19.79
N SER A 233 8.85 15.50 -19.80
CA SER A 233 8.78 14.40 -18.83
C SER A 233 9.21 14.82 -17.41
N ILE A 234 10.26 15.63 -17.25
CA ILE A 234 10.73 16.10 -15.94
C ILE A 234 9.67 17.01 -15.27
N THR A 235 8.87 17.75 -16.03
CA THR A 235 7.81 18.58 -15.44
C THR A 235 6.71 17.75 -14.74
N VAL A 236 6.47 16.51 -15.18
CA VAL A 236 5.41 15.63 -14.65
C VAL A 236 5.91 14.58 -13.64
N THR A 237 7.22 14.54 -13.35
CA THR A 237 7.75 13.61 -12.35
C THR A 237 7.28 13.94 -10.94
N ALA A 238 7.05 15.22 -10.64
CA ALA A 238 6.57 15.71 -9.34
C ALA A 238 7.45 15.25 -8.15
N THR A 239 8.78 15.40 -8.25
CA THR A 239 9.73 15.06 -7.17
C THR A 239 10.53 16.28 -6.70
N PRO A 240 11.07 16.28 -5.46
CA PRO A 240 11.98 17.34 -5.03
C PRO A 240 13.21 17.47 -5.95
N ALA A 241 13.73 16.36 -6.45
CA ALA A 241 14.87 16.34 -7.37
C ALA A 241 14.56 17.02 -8.72
N SER A 242 13.34 16.83 -9.25
CA SER A 242 12.92 17.51 -10.48
C SER A 242 12.67 19.00 -10.29
N LEU A 243 12.18 19.41 -9.11
CA LEU A 243 12.07 20.83 -8.79
C LEU A 243 13.47 21.46 -8.66
N GLN A 244 14.40 20.79 -8.01
CA GLN A 244 15.79 21.25 -7.89
C GLN A 244 16.49 21.32 -9.25
N PHE A 245 16.14 20.44 -10.19
CA PHE A 245 16.66 20.50 -11.56
C PHE A 245 16.32 21.81 -12.30
N PHE A 246 15.17 22.41 -12.01
CA PHE A 246 14.73 23.68 -12.63
C PHE A 246 15.14 24.94 -11.85
N LYS A 247 15.76 24.77 -10.67
CA LYS A 247 16.33 25.90 -9.91
C LYS A 247 17.72 26.23 -10.44
#